data_AF-A0A534SQ79-F1
#
_entry.id   AF-A0A534SQ79-F1
#
_cell.length_a   1.000
_cell.length_b   1.000
_cell.length_c   1.000
_cell.angle_alpha   90.00
_cell.angle_beta   90.00
_cell.angle_gamma   90.00
#
_symmetry.space_group_name_H-M   'P 1'
#
loop_
_entity.id
_entity.type
_entity.pdbx_description
1 polymer ?
#
loop_
_entity_poly.entity_id
_entity_poly.type
_entity_poly.pdbx_seq_one_letter_code
_entity_poly.pdbx_strand_id
1 'polypeptide(L)'
;MARIVLAGYLVRNPLGGYAWQAAHYLLGLRALGHDAWFYEDTGHFAFAYNPLTNDYGPRYEHGIAATADFLGRIGLGERWVFVDAERGVEHGPGAGRAAELLREADLLINIAGVNRIPPE
;
A
#
# COMPACT_ATOMS: atom_id res chain seq x y z
N MET A 1 1.46 -14.26 17.02
CA MET A 1 0.88 -13.59 15.83
C MET A 1 1.82 -12.44 15.49
N ALA A 2 2.37 -12.44 14.29
CA ALA A 2 3.32 -11.41 13.85
C ALA A 2 2.58 -10.28 13.12
N ARG A 3 3.07 -9.04 13.23
CA ARG A 3 2.69 -7.92 12.37
C ARG A 3 3.57 -7.92 11.13
N ILE A 4 2.93 -7.98 9.97
CA ILE A 4 3.63 -8.07 8.68
C ILE A 4 3.17 -6.91 7.81
N VAL A 5 4.14 -6.12 7.33
CA VAL A 5 3.87 -5.05 6.37
C VAL A 5 4.24 -5.54 4.97
N LEU A 6 3.30 -5.47 4.04
CA LEU A 6 3.53 -5.73 2.62
C LEU A 6 3.64 -4.39 1.89
N ALA A 7 4.85 -4.05 1.45
CA ALA A 7 5.09 -2.88 0.62
C ALA A 7 4.82 -3.21 -0.86
N GLY A 8 3.82 -2.55 -1.46
CA GLY A 8 3.33 -2.84 -2.82
C GLY A 8 3.26 -1.62 -3.74
N TYR A 9 2.56 -1.77 -4.87
CA TYR A 9 2.42 -0.73 -5.90
C TYR A 9 1.02 -0.79 -6.51
N LEU A 10 0.04 -0.33 -5.74
CA LEU A 10 -1.38 -0.43 -6.05
C LEU A 10 -2.04 0.94 -6.17
N VAL A 11 -1.75 1.88 -5.28
CA VAL A 11 -2.25 3.26 -5.37
C VAL A 11 -1.67 3.94 -6.61
N ARG A 12 -0.35 3.87 -6.79
CA ARG A 12 0.27 4.51 -7.97
C ARG A 12 0.03 3.74 -9.26
N ASN A 13 -0.35 2.46 -9.20
CA ASN A 13 -0.62 1.68 -10.41
C ASN A 13 -1.77 0.67 -10.20
N PRO A 14 -3.03 1.14 -10.19
CA PRO A 14 -4.21 0.34 -9.81
C PRO A 14 -4.67 -0.60 -10.93
N LEU A 15 -3.76 -1.45 -11.41
CA LEU A 15 -4.02 -2.48 -12.41
C LEU A 15 -4.29 -3.83 -11.75
N GLY A 16 -5.11 -4.65 -12.39
CA GLY A 16 -5.51 -5.96 -11.86
C GLY A 16 -4.34 -6.86 -11.50
N GLY A 17 -3.23 -6.82 -12.24
CA GLY A 17 -2.02 -7.57 -11.93
C GLY A 17 -1.42 -7.21 -10.56
N TYR A 18 -1.24 -5.91 -10.29
CA TYR A 18 -0.72 -5.44 -9.00
C TYR A 18 -1.70 -5.66 -7.86
N ALA A 19 -3.01 -5.50 -8.13
CA ALA A 19 -4.06 -5.78 -7.16
C ALA A 19 -4.03 -7.25 -6.73
N TRP A 20 -3.96 -8.18 -7.69
CA TRP A 20 -3.96 -9.61 -7.41
C TRP A 20 -2.65 -10.09 -6.76
N GLN A 21 -1.52 -9.51 -7.17
CA GLN A 21 -0.23 -9.73 -6.52
C GLN A 21 -0.28 -9.35 -5.03
N ALA A 22 -0.83 -8.18 -4.68
CA ALA A 22 -0.98 -7.78 -3.28
C ALA A 22 -1.96 -8.69 -2.53
N ALA A 23 -3.10 -9.03 -3.15
CA ALA A 23 -4.12 -9.86 -2.51
C ALA A 23 -3.63 -11.26 -2.13
N HIS A 24 -2.87 -11.94 -3.00
CA HIS A 24 -2.34 -13.27 -2.70
C HIS A 24 -1.52 -13.30 -1.40
N TYR A 25 -0.67 -12.29 -1.20
CA TYR A 25 0.14 -12.18 0.01
C TYR A 25 -0.72 -11.80 1.21
N LEU A 26 -1.51 -10.73 1.12
CA LEU A 26 -2.28 -10.24 2.27
C LEU A 26 -3.30 -11.27 2.76
N LEU A 27 -4.00 -11.93 1.83
CA LEU A 27 -4.98 -12.98 2.16
C LEU A 27 -4.30 -14.22 2.74
N GLY A 28 -3.18 -14.65 2.17
CA GLY A 28 -2.41 -15.78 2.67
C GLY A 28 -1.88 -15.52 4.08
N LEU A 29 -1.26 -14.37 4.31
CA LEU A 29 -0.75 -13.96 5.62
C LEU A 29 -1.86 -13.89 6.68
N ARG A 30 -3.03 -13.33 6.31
CA ARG A 30 -4.20 -13.31 7.18
C ARG A 30 -4.72 -14.72 7.47
N ALA A 31 -4.75 -15.61 6.48
CA ALA A 31 -5.18 -17.00 6.67
C ALA A 31 -4.26 -17.79 7.61
N LEU A 32 -2.97 -17.42 7.66
CA LEU A 32 -2.00 -17.93 8.63
C LEU A 32 -2.12 -17.29 10.03
N GLY A 33 -3.02 -16.31 10.20
CA GLY A 33 -3.30 -15.66 11.49
C GLY A 33 -2.40 -14.48 11.81
N HIS A 34 -1.77 -13.83 10.83
CA HIS A 34 -0.92 -12.63 11.02
C HIS A 34 -1.71 -11.31 10.93
N ASP A 35 -1.20 -10.24 11.56
CA ASP A 35 -1.68 -8.86 11.40
C ASP A 35 -1.04 -8.26 10.15
N ALA A 36 -1.65 -8.48 8.98
CA ALA A 36 -1.12 -8.05 7.69
C ALA A 36 -1.60 -6.65 7.32
N TRP A 37 -0.66 -5.77 6.95
CA TRP A 37 -0.91 -4.40 6.50
C TRP A 37 -0.37 -4.18 5.09
N PHE A 38 -1.09 -3.44 4.26
CA PHE A 38 -0.57 -2.92 3.00
C PHE A 38 0.08 -1.55 3.20
N TYR A 39 1.25 -1.36 2.61
CA TYR A 39 2.00 -0.12 2.63
C TYR A 39 2.41 0.26 1.21
N GLU A 40 2.34 1.55 0.90
CA GLU A 40 2.94 2.10 -0.31
C GLU A 40 3.34 3.55 -0.06
N ASP A 41 4.45 3.99 -0.64
CA ASP A 41 4.90 5.38 -0.56
C ASP A 41 5.41 5.90 -1.91
N THR A 42 5.58 7.22 -2.01
CA THR A 42 6.07 7.90 -3.22
C THR A 42 7.56 8.26 -3.18
N GLY A 43 8.30 7.88 -2.13
CA GLY A 43 9.62 8.41 -1.79
C GLY A 43 10.74 8.12 -2.80
N HIS A 44 10.60 7.08 -3.63
CA HIS A 44 11.50 6.85 -4.78
C HIS A 44 10.91 7.30 -6.11
N PHE A 45 9.59 7.40 -6.21
CA PHE A 45 8.91 7.67 -7.46
C PHE A 45 7.51 8.25 -7.22
N ALA A 46 7.30 9.49 -7.67
CA ALA A 46 6.08 10.23 -7.37
C ALA A 46 4.94 10.04 -8.38
N PHE A 47 5.18 9.46 -9.57
CA PHE A 47 4.09 9.42 -10.56
C PHE A 47 3.20 8.19 -10.38
N ALA A 48 1.91 8.41 -10.62
CA ALA A 48 0.88 7.41 -10.65
C ALA A 48 0.22 7.35 -12.02
N TYR A 49 -0.24 6.17 -12.38
CA TYR A 49 -1.01 5.91 -13.59
C TYR A 49 -2.51 5.89 -13.29
N ASN A 50 -3.30 6.60 -14.09
CA ASN A 50 -4.75 6.52 -14.07
C ASN A 50 -5.24 5.72 -15.29
N PRO A 51 -5.69 4.47 -15.12
CA PRO A 51 -6.14 3.62 -16.23
C PRO A 51 -7.45 4.11 -16.89
N LEU A 52 -8.22 4.99 -16.24
CA LEU A 52 -9.47 5.51 -16.81
C LEU A 52 -9.24 6.64 -17.80
N THR A 53 -8.21 7.46 -17.57
CA THR A 53 -7.87 8.61 -18.44
C THR A 53 -6.61 8.39 -19.25
N ASN A 54 -5.87 7.31 -18.99
CA ASN A 54 -4.54 7.05 -19.52
C ASN A 54 -3.52 8.15 -19.15
N ASP A 55 -3.76 8.86 -18.05
CA ASP A 55 -2.85 9.89 -17.55
C ASP A 55 -1.73 9.28 -16.70
N TYR A 56 -0.59 9.96 -16.70
CA TYR A 56 0.53 9.66 -15.83
C TYR A 56 1.04 10.94 -15.16
N GLY A 57 1.07 10.96 -13.82
CA GLY A 57 1.51 12.15 -13.08
C GLY A 57 1.28 12.06 -11.57
N PRO A 58 1.53 13.14 -10.82
CA PRO A 58 1.51 13.15 -9.35
C PRO A 58 0.08 13.35 -8.77
N ARG A 59 -0.89 12.61 -9.31
CA ARG A 59 -2.31 12.61 -8.90
C ARG A 59 -2.70 11.22 -8.43
N TYR A 60 -3.13 11.09 -7.18
CA TYR A 60 -3.32 9.79 -6.53
C TYR A 60 -4.78 9.47 -6.22
N GLU A 61 -5.70 10.39 -6.45
CA GLU A 61 -7.10 10.31 -5.99
C GLU A 61 -7.79 9.06 -6.52
N HIS A 62 -7.58 8.75 -7.81
CA HIS A 62 -8.11 7.53 -8.43
C HIS A 62 -7.51 6.27 -7.79
N GLY A 63 -6.19 6.23 -7.63
CA GLY A 63 -5.47 5.11 -7.03
C GLY A 63 -5.86 4.83 -5.58
N ILE A 64 -6.04 5.90 -4.80
CA ILE A 64 -6.51 5.85 -3.41
C ILE A 64 -7.91 5.24 -3.36
N ALA A 65 -8.84 5.74 -4.20
CA ALA A 65 -10.20 5.22 -4.27
C ALA A 65 -10.24 3.76 -4.71
N ALA A 66 -9.48 3.39 -5.75
CA ALA A 66 -9.40 2.02 -6.26
C ALA A 66 -8.80 1.06 -5.22
N THR A 67 -7.75 1.48 -4.51
CA THR A 67 -7.13 0.69 -3.43
C THR A 67 -8.10 0.49 -2.27
N ALA A 68 -8.80 1.54 -1.85
CA ALA A 68 -9.79 1.47 -0.78
C ALA A 68 -10.93 0.49 -1.11
N ASP A 69 -11.52 0.60 -2.31
CA ASP A 69 -12.57 -0.31 -2.78
C ASP A 69 -12.07 -1.77 -2.86
N PHE A 70 -10.91 -1.98 -3.48
CA PHE A 70 -10.34 -3.31 -3.64
C PHE A 70 -10.03 -3.98 -2.30
N LEU A 71 -9.28 -3.31 -1.42
CA LEU A 71 -8.93 -3.84 -0.11
C LEU A 71 -10.16 -4.01 0.77
N GLY A 72 -11.16 -3.11 0.66
CA GLY A 72 -12.46 -3.24 1.31
C GLY A 72 -13.17 -4.55 0.94
N ARG A 73 -13.26 -4.86 -0.37
CA ARG A 73 -13.93 -6.08 -0.87
C ARG A 73 -13.29 -7.38 -0.38
N ILE A 74 -12.00 -7.36 -0.07
CA ILE A 74 -11.28 -8.55 0.45
C ILE A 74 -11.13 -8.53 1.98
N GLY A 75 -11.79 -7.59 2.68
CA GLY A 75 -11.82 -7.50 4.14
C GLY A 75 -10.55 -6.92 4.77
N LEU A 76 -9.82 -6.08 4.03
CA LEU A 76 -8.60 -5.39 4.44
C LEU A 76 -8.75 -3.86 4.34
N GLY A 77 -9.99 -3.35 4.28
CA GLY A 77 -10.28 -1.93 4.18
C GLY A 77 -9.60 -1.09 5.26
N GLU A 78 -9.51 -1.60 6.49
CA GLU A 78 -8.90 -0.94 7.67
C GLU A 78 -7.41 -1.26 7.87
N ARG A 79 -6.74 -1.82 6.86
CA ARG A 79 -5.38 -2.39 6.96
C ARG A 79 -4.44 -1.92 5.86
N TRP A 80 -4.47 -0.63 5.57
CA TRP A 80 -3.55 -0.04 4.61
C TRP A 80 -3.22 1.42 4.88
N VAL A 81 -2.06 1.84 4.39
CA VAL A 81 -1.62 3.23 4.38
C VAL A 81 -0.89 3.53 3.07
N PHE A 82 -1.12 4.73 2.54
CA PHE A 82 -0.37 5.28 1.42
C PHE A 82 0.30 6.59 1.84
N VAL A 83 1.61 6.70 1.65
CA VAL A 83 2.40 7.87 2.04
C VAL A 83 2.74 8.69 0.80
N ASP A 84 2.08 9.84 0.66
CA ASP A 84 2.49 10.88 -0.29
C ASP A 84 3.66 11.65 0.32
N ALA A 85 4.87 11.13 0.11
CA ALA A 85 6.10 11.70 0.64
C ALA A 85 6.43 13.07 0.03
N GLU A 86 5.94 13.38 -1.18
CA GLU A 86 6.12 14.68 -1.82
C GLU A 86 5.35 15.78 -1.09
N ARG A 87 4.12 15.46 -0.65
CA ARG A 87 3.25 16.40 0.06
C ARG A 87 3.31 16.26 1.58
N GLY A 88 4.01 15.25 2.09
CA GLY A 88 4.09 14.97 3.52
C GLY A 88 2.75 14.57 4.14
N VAL A 89 1.89 13.91 3.36
CA VAL A 89 0.55 13.46 3.82
C VAL A 89 0.40 11.97 3.69
N GLU A 90 -0.39 11.37 4.59
CA GLU A 90 -0.73 9.95 4.55
C GLU A 90 -2.23 9.78 4.27
N HIS A 91 -2.57 8.71 3.56
CA HIS A 91 -3.92 8.37 3.16
C HIS A 91 -4.28 6.94 3.58
N GLY A 92 -5.58 6.69 3.69
CA GLY A 92 -6.14 5.40 4.12
C GLY A 92 -6.28 5.29 5.64
N PRO A 93 -6.87 4.19 6.14
CA PRO A 93 -7.15 4.05 7.58
C PRO A 93 -5.92 3.93 8.48
N GLY A 94 -4.75 3.63 7.92
CA GLY A 94 -3.48 3.66 8.62
C GLY A 94 -2.78 5.02 8.60
N ALA A 95 -3.40 6.08 8.09
CA ALA A 95 -2.79 7.40 8.04
C ALA A 95 -2.39 7.91 9.43
N GLY A 96 -1.17 8.46 9.53
CA GLY A 96 -0.52 8.87 10.78
C GLY A 96 0.21 7.72 11.48
N ARG A 97 0.16 6.49 10.95
CA ARG A 97 0.78 5.31 11.56
C ARG A 97 1.84 4.67 10.68
N ALA A 98 2.14 5.19 9.49
CA ALA A 98 3.09 4.55 8.57
C ALA A 98 4.45 4.24 9.23
N ALA A 99 5.06 5.24 9.89
CA ALA A 99 6.34 5.07 10.56
C ALA A 99 6.26 4.08 11.74
N GLU A 100 5.19 4.12 12.54
CA GLU A 100 4.94 3.18 13.63
C GLU A 100 4.79 1.75 13.09
N LEU A 101 4.00 1.56 12.04
CA LEU A 101 3.76 0.26 11.42
C LEU A 101 5.05 -0.38 10.91
N LEU A 102 5.93 0.40 10.27
CA LEU A 102 7.23 -0.08 9.80
C LEU A 102 8.16 -0.40 10.98
N ARG A 103 8.23 0.47 11.99
CA ARG A 103 9.08 0.27 13.18
C ARG A 103 8.65 -0.94 14.01
N GLU A 104 7.35 -1.22 14.10
CA GLU A 104 6.78 -2.33 14.87
C GLU A 104 6.55 -3.60 14.06
N ALA A 105 6.89 -3.61 12.77
CA ALA A 105 6.74 -4.79 11.95
C ALA A 105 7.75 -5.86 12.39
N ASP A 106 7.26 -7.09 12.58
CA ASP A 106 8.14 -8.26 12.75
C ASP A 106 8.75 -8.69 11.40
N LEU A 107 8.07 -8.35 10.30
CA LEU A 107 8.52 -8.62 8.93
C LEU A 107 7.99 -7.55 7.96
N LEU A 108 8.89 -7.06 7.11
CA LEU A 108 8.55 -6.28 5.93
C LEU A 108 8.79 -7.12 4.67
N ILE A 109 7.77 -7.24 3.82
CA ILE A 109 7.88 -7.86 2.50
C ILE A 109 7.77 -6.75 1.45
N ASN A 110 8.87 -6.44 0.75
CA ASN A 110 8.86 -5.47 -0.35
C ASN A 110 8.74 -6.18 -1.69
N ILE A 111 7.54 -6.21 -2.25
CA ILE A 111 7.26 -6.97 -3.49
C ILE A 111 7.33 -6.10 -4.76
N ALA A 112 7.34 -4.78 -4.60
CA ALA A 112 7.33 -3.87 -5.74
C ALA A 112 8.67 -3.15 -5.99
N GLY A 113 9.54 -3.04 -4.98
CA GLY A 113 10.87 -2.44 -5.12
C GLY A 113 10.87 -0.92 -5.38
N VAL A 114 9.72 -0.25 -5.22
CA VAL A 114 9.50 1.17 -5.55
C VAL A 114 9.10 2.02 -4.34
N ASN A 115 9.19 1.44 -3.14
CA ASN A 115 8.82 2.05 -1.87
C ASN A 115 10.10 2.40 -1.09
N ARG A 116 10.15 3.62 -0.55
CA ARG A 116 11.17 4.03 0.40
C ARG A 116 10.92 3.30 1.72
N ILE A 117 11.90 2.50 2.12
CA ILE A 117 11.94 1.94 3.47
C ILE A 117 12.87 2.85 4.29
N PRO A 118 12.33 3.68 5.20
CA PRO A 118 13.18 4.54 6.02
C PRO A 118 14.12 3.66 6.85
N PRO A 119 15.42 4.01 6.95
CA PRO A 119 16.29 3.39 7.94
C PRO A 119 15.74 3.70 9.35
N GLU A 120 15.96 2.75 10.24
CA GLU A 120 15.72 2.85 11.68
C GLU A 120 16.55 3.95 12.37
#